data_AF-A0A918X032-F1
#
_entry.id   AF-A0A918X032-F1
#
_cell.length_a   1.000
_cell.length_b   1.000
_cell.length_c   1.000
_cell.angle_alpha   90.00
_cell.angle_beta   90.00
_cell.angle_gamma   90.00
#
_symmetry.space_group_name_H-M   'P 1'
#
loop_
_entity.id
_entity.type
_entity.pdbx_description
1 polymer ?
#
loop_
_entity_poly.entity_id
_entity_poly.type
_entity_poly.pdbx_seq_one_letter_code
_entity_poly.pdbx_strand_id
1 'polypeptide(L)'
;MPETTARSSLPCTPRIPCSADTPTPLVRGRIGVDRAGGFYPAPHRYELFLTEGCPESRALLSAVALLGLKGSVYVTTVPERPADAPEAHAALLSAYEATVHPFTGAPAVPALVDRWSGRLVSNHTADILDDLTGPLSEQVS
;
A
#
# COMPACT_ATOMS: atom_id res chain seq x y z
N MET A 1 -42.50 15.72 -27.12
CA MET A 1 -41.63 16.09 -25.97
C MET A 1 -40.82 14.85 -25.63
N PRO A 2 -39.51 14.77 -25.90
CA PRO A 2 -38.71 13.66 -25.40
C PRO A 2 -38.35 13.92 -23.94
N GLU A 3 -38.71 12.99 -23.06
CA GLU A 3 -38.32 13.01 -21.65
C GLU A 3 -36.83 12.68 -21.56
N THR A 4 -36.05 13.61 -21.00
CA THR A 4 -34.65 13.37 -20.66
C THR A 4 -34.61 12.43 -19.47
N THR A 5 -34.16 11.19 -19.69
CA THR A 5 -33.77 10.30 -18.60
C THR A 5 -32.51 10.88 -17.96
N ALA A 6 -32.70 11.58 -16.83
CA ALA A 6 -31.62 11.93 -15.93
C ALA A 6 -31.03 10.63 -15.38
N ARG A 7 -29.81 10.31 -15.83
CA ARG A 7 -29.03 9.18 -15.32
C ARG A 7 -28.66 9.53 -13.87
N SER A 8 -29.44 9.02 -12.93
CA SER A 8 -29.23 9.20 -11.49
C SER A 8 -27.84 8.69 -11.13
N SER A 9 -26.92 9.63 -10.87
CA SER A 9 -25.57 9.31 -10.42
C SER A 9 -25.64 9.07 -8.92
N LEU A 10 -25.52 7.81 -8.51
CA LEU A 10 -25.40 7.44 -7.11
C LEU A 10 -24.22 8.20 -6.49
N PRO A 11 -24.32 8.65 -5.23
CA PRO A 11 -23.17 9.24 -4.55
C PRO A 11 -22.06 8.18 -4.51
N CYS A 12 -20.95 8.46 -5.17
CA CYS A 12 -19.79 7.60 -5.18
C CYS A 12 -19.15 7.69 -3.79
N THR A 13 -19.49 6.75 -2.91
CA THR A 13 -18.80 6.63 -1.63
C THR A 13 -17.31 6.43 -1.94
N PRO A 14 -16.41 7.30 -1.43
CA PRO A 14 -14.99 7.15 -1.72
C PRO A 14 -14.51 5.79 -1.21
N ARG A 15 -13.96 4.98 -2.12
CA ARG A 15 -13.32 3.70 -1.83
C ARG A 15 -11.81 3.88 -1.97
N ILE A 16 -11.04 3.11 -1.20
CA ILE A 16 -9.60 3.01 -1.41
C ILE A 16 -9.36 2.36 -2.77
N PRO A 17 -8.64 3.06 -3.68
CA PRO A 17 -8.33 2.51 -4.98
C PRO A 17 -7.16 1.53 -4.93
N CYS A 18 -7.14 0.64 -5.91
CA CYS A 18 -5.97 -0.14 -6.24
C CYS A 18 -4.97 0.75 -7.01
N SER A 19 -3.68 0.74 -6.65
CA SER A 19 -2.66 1.66 -7.20
C SER A 19 -2.54 1.58 -8.72
N ALA A 20 -2.85 0.43 -9.33
CA ALA A 20 -2.84 0.26 -10.78
C ALA A 20 -3.96 1.03 -11.51
N ASP A 21 -5.05 1.39 -10.82
CA ASP A 21 -6.28 1.94 -11.42
C ASP A 21 -6.46 3.44 -11.14
N THR A 22 -5.52 4.09 -10.44
CA THR A 22 -5.70 5.47 -9.96
C THR A 22 -4.47 6.34 -10.21
N PRO A 23 -4.66 7.64 -10.54
CA PRO A 23 -3.58 8.60 -10.72
C PRO A 23 -2.89 9.02 -9.41
N THR A 24 -2.69 8.08 -8.47
CA THR A 24 -1.92 8.33 -7.24
C THR A 24 -0.42 8.38 -7.61
N PRO A 25 0.36 9.32 -7.06
CA PRO A 25 1.80 9.38 -7.28
C PRO A 25 2.48 8.02 -7.01
N LEU A 26 3.24 7.55 -8.00
CA LEU A 26 3.95 6.28 -7.90
C LEU A 26 5.27 6.49 -7.14
N VAL A 27 5.43 5.78 -6.04
CA VAL A 27 6.65 5.73 -5.23
C VAL A 27 7.27 4.35 -5.41
N ARG A 28 8.55 4.31 -5.79
CA ARG A 28 9.28 3.08 -6.14
C ARG A 28 10.57 2.93 -5.33
N GLY A 29 10.55 3.31 -4.05
CA GLY A 29 11.67 3.06 -3.15
C GLY A 29 11.90 1.55 -3.00
N ARG A 30 13.15 1.17 -2.73
CA ARG A 30 13.60 -0.23 -2.70
C ARG A 30 14.31 -0.54 -1.39
N ILE A 31 14.04 -1.71 -0.83
CA ILE A 31 14.73 -2.20 0.37
C ILE A 31 16.12 -2.73 0.01
N GLY A 32 17.14 -2.36 0.78
CA GLY A 32 18.50 -2.90 0.71
C GLY A 32 19.38 -2.36 -0.43
N VAL A 33 18.85 -1.51 -1.32
CA VAL A 33 19.60 -0.96 -2.46
C VAL A 33 20.51 0.21 -2.07
N ASP A 34 20.08 1.05 -1.12
CA ASP A 34 20.85 2.24 -0.69
C ASP A 34 21.42 2.08 0.73
N ARG A 35 22.73 1.84 0.81
CA ARG A 35 23.48 1.67 2.07
C ARG A 35 23.79 2.98 2.79
N ALA A 36 23.61 4.15 2.16
CA ALA A 36 24.03 5.44 2.72
C ALA A 36 22.93 6.17 3.52
N GLY A 37 21.68 5.70 3.47
CA GLY A 37 20.58 6.29 4.23
C GLY A 37 19.19 5.76 3.86
N GLY A 38 19.11 4.61 3.19
CA GLY A 38 17.88 4.08 2.63
C GLY A 38 17.10 3.14 3.56
N PHE A 39 16.13 2.46 2.95
CA PHE A 39 15.33 1.42 3.58
C PHE A 39 16.16 0.14 3.69
N TYR A 40 16.76 -0.12 4.86
CA TYR A 40 17.51 -1.36 5.06
C TYR A 40 16.62 -2.47 5.64
N PRO A 41 16.81 -3.73 5.20
CA PRO A 41 15.98 -4.83 5.64
C PRO A 41 16.11 -5.00 7.15
N ALA A 42 14.98 -4.98 7.87
CA ALA A 42 14.90 -5.22 9.31
C ALA A 42 13.58 -5.92 9.66
N PRO A 43 13.60 -6.97 10.49
CA PRO A 43 12.37 -7.59 10.97
C PRO A 43 11.51 -6.56 11.70
N HIS A 44 10.19 -6.67 11.56
CA HIS A 44 9.19 -5.84 12.22
C HIS A 44 9.21 -4.35 11.84
N ARG A 45 10.06 -3.94 10.90
CA ARG A 45 10.18 -2.54 10.47
C ARG A 45 9.14 -2.15 9.44
N TYR A 46 8.78 -3.07 8.56
CA TYR A 46 7.92 -2.78 7.41
C TYR A 46 6.49 -3.22 7.63
N GLU A 47 5.56 -2.44 7.09
CA GLU A 47 4.12 -2.69 7.13
C GLU A 47 3.53 -2.62 5.73
N LEU A 48 2.73 -3.63 5.37
CA LEU A 48 1.99 -3.72 4.13
C LEU A 48 0.53 -3.37 4.37
N PHE A 49 0.06 -2.32 3.71
CA PHE A 49 -1.35 -1.96 3.64
C PHE A 49 -1.97 -2.58 2.40
N LEU A 50 -2.94 -3.47 2.61
CA LEU A 50 -3.55 -4.30 1.57
C LEU A 50 -5.07 -4.19 1.65
N THR A 51 -5.79 -4.39 0.54
CA THR A 51 -7.25 -4.53 0.56
C THR A 51 -7.70 -5.80 -0.15
N GLU A 52 -8.80 -6.41 0.30
CA GLU A 52 -9.31 -7.68 -0.28
C GLU A 52 -9.84 -7.51 -1.72
N GLY A 53 -10.32 -6.30 -2.06
CA GLY A 53 -10.87 -6.00 -3.39
C GLY A 53 -9.83 -5.80 -4.50
N CYS A 54 -8.55 -5.69 -4.17
CA CYS A 54 -7.46 -5.39 -5.11
C CYS A 54 -6.66 -6.67 -5.43
N PRO A 55 -6.62 -7.15 -6.69
CA PRO A 55 -5.87 -8.35 -7.09
C PRO A 55 -4.40 -8.33 -6.69
N GLU A 56 -3.76 -7.17 -6.78
CA GLU A 56 -2.37 -6.89 -6.45
C GLU A 56 -2.12 -7.06 -4.95
N SER A 57 -3.05 -6.59 -4.12
CA SER A 57 -3.00 -6.79 -2.68
C SER A 57 -3.11 -8.26 -2.31
N ARG A 58 -3.97 -9.02 -3.00
CA ARG A 58 -4.11 -10.47 -2.80
C ARG A 58 -2.86 -11.24 -3.23
N ALA A 59 -2.21 -10.82 -4.31
CA ALA A 59 -0.95 -11.41 -4.77
C ALA A 59 0.15 -11.22 -3.72
N LEU A 60 0.27 -10.03 -3.14
CA LEU A 60 1.22 -9.75 -2.05
C LEU A 60 0.90 -10.52 -0.78
N LEU A 61 -0.37 -10.62 -0.40
CA LEU A 61 -0.78 -11.42 0.77
C LEU A 61 -0.38 -12.90 0.60
N SER A 62 -0.55 -13.43 -0.62
CA SER A 62 -0.13 -14.79 -0.96
C SER A 62 1.39 -14.94 -0.89
N ALA A 63 2.15 -13.96 -1.41
CA ALA A 63 3.60 -13.95 -1.35
C ALA A 63 4.11 -13.94 0.10
N VAL A 64 3.57 -13.08 0.97
CA VAL A 64 3.91 -13.03 2.41
C VAL A 64 3.67 -14.38 3.08
N ALA A 65 2.56 -15.05 2.76
CA ALA A 65 2.24 -16.36 3.32
C ALA A 65 3.18 -17.47 2.81
N LEU A 66 3.49 -17.51 1.52
CA LEU A 66 4.36 -18.51 0.90
C LEU A 66 5.82 -18.38 1.36
N LEU A 67 6.29 -17.15 1.60
CA LEU A 67 7.64 -16.85 2.04
C LEU A 67 7.80 -16.92 3.58
N GLY A 68 6.73 -17.19 4.33
CA GLY A 68 6.79 -17.28 5.80
C GLY A 68 7.00 -15.93 6.50
N LEU A 69 6.74 -14.81 5.83
CA LEU A 69 7.09 -13.46 6.31
C LEU A 69 6.12 -12.87 7.35
N LYS A 70 5.11 -13.63 7.80
CA LYS A 70 4.11 -13.15 8.78
C LYS A 70 4.71 -12.68 10.11
N GLY A 71 5.90 -13.19 10.46
CA GLY A 71 6.65 -12.76 11.64
C GLY A 71 7.66 -11.66 11.37
N SER A 72 7.88 -11.23 10.12
CA SER A 72 8.90 -10.23 9.76
C SER A 72 8.26 -8.93 9.24
N VAL A 73 7.16 -9.04 8.49
CA VAL A 73 6.45 -7.90 7.91
C VAL A 73 5.05 -7.83 8.51
N TYR A 74 4.65 -6.64 8.98
CA TYR A 74 3.28 -6.42 9.42
C TYR A 74 2.36 -6.32 8.21
N VAL A 75 1.17 -6.90 8.31
CA VAL A 75 0.14 -6.79 7.27
C VAL A 75 -1.10 -6.21 7.90
N THR A 76 -1.52 -5.06 7.37
CA THR A 76 -2.73 -4.36 7.79
C THR A 76 -3.71 -4.35 6.64
N THR A 77 -4.86 -5.00 6.86
CA THR A 77 -5.96 -4.96 5.89
C THR A 77 -6.70 -3.65 6.03
N VAL A 78 -6.77 -2.90 4.95
CA VAL A 78 -7.55 -1.67 4.85
C VAL A 78 -8.84 -2.00 4.10
N PRO A 79 -10.01 -1.92 4.74
CA PRO A 79 -11.27 -2.07 4.06
C PRO A 79 -11.41 -0.97 3.01
N GLU A 80 -12.12 -1.27 1.92
CA GLU A 80 -12.28 -0.32 0.83
C GLU A 80 -12.97 0.96 1.29
N ARG A 81 -13.88 0.89 2.27
CA ARG A 81 -14.55 2.07 2.81
C ARG A 81 -13.74 2.63 4.00
N PRO A 82 -13.36 3.92 3.98
CA PRO A 82 -12.61 4.55 5.07
C PRO A 82 -13.32 4.45 6.44
N ALA A 83 -14.66 4.51 6.45
CA ALA A 83 -15.45 4.44 7.68
C ALA A 83 -15.37 3.08 8.39
N ASP A 84 -15.02 2.01 7.68
CA ASP A 84 -14.98 0.66 8.26
C ASP A 84 -13.66 0.43 9.04
N ALA A 85 -12.60 1.20 8.75
CA ALA A 85 -11.36 1.25 9.54
C ALA A 85 -10.66 2.63 9.40
N PRO A 86 -11.13 3.64 10.15
CA PRO A 86 -10.63 5.01 10.00
C PRO A 86 -9.14 5.13 10.35
N GLU A 87 -8.68 4.40 11.37
CA GLU A 87 -7.27 4.42 11.80
C GLU A 87 -6.31 3.88 10.73
N ALA A 88 -6.66 2.77 10.07
CA ALA A 88 -5.83 2.19 9.02
C ALA A 88 -5.77 3.11 7.78
N HIS A 89 -6.89 3.73 7.44
CA HIS A 89 -6.93 4.72 6.37
C HIS A 89 -6.12 5.98 6.71
N ALA A 90 -6.22 6.48 7.95
CA ALA A 90 -5.48 7.65 8.41
C ALA A 90 -3.96 7.38 8.47
N ALA A 91 -3.55 6.20 8.93
CA ALA A 91 -2.15 5.78 8.93
C ALA A 91 -1.58 5.72 7.49
N LEU A 92 -2.35 5.13 6.56
CA LEU A 92 -1.94 5.06 5.16
C LEU A 92 -1.84 6.47 4.53
N LEU A 93 -2.83 7.34 4.76
CA LEU A 93 -2.79 8.72 4.28
C LEU A 93 -1.57 9.48 4.82
N SER A 94 -1.31 9.36 6.12
CA SER A 94 -0.16 10.00 6.76
C SER A 94 1.16 9.55 6.13
N ALA A 95 1.28 8.28 5.74
CA ALA A 95 2.47 7.77 5.07
C ALA A 95 2.67 8.35 3.66
N TYR A 96 1.58 8.55 2.92
CA TYR A 96 1.63 9.23 1.62
C TYR A 96 2.05 10.70 1.78
N GLU A 97 1.44 11.42 2.73
CA GLU A 97 1.76 12.82 3.02
C GLU A 97 3.23 12.99 3.47
N ALA A 98 3.73 12.09 4.31
CA ALA A 98 5.13 12.09 4.76
C ALA A 98 6.14 11.82 3.64
N THR A 99 5.70 11.30 2.49
CA THR A 99 6.58 10.86 1.40
C THR A 99 6.49 11.73 0.17
N VAL A 100 5.28 12.13 -0.21
CA VAL A 100 4.98 12.91 -1.40
C VAL A 100 4.56 14.31 -0.96
N HIS A 101 5.25 15.33 -1.44
CA HIS A 101 4.96 16.72 -1.08
C HIS A 101 4.77 17.59 -2.34
N PRO A 102 3.62 18.28 -2.48
CA PRO A 102 2.38 18.10 -1.71
C PRO A 102 1.62 16.83 -2.14
N PHE A 103 1.01 16.11 -1.19
CA PHE A 103 0.08 15.03 -1.50
C PHE A 103 -1.37 15.56 -1.45
N THR A 104 -2.10 15.45 -2.56
CA THR A 104 -3.50 15.93 -2.68
C THR A 104 -4.45 14.84 -3.22
N GLY A 105 -3.98 13.60 -3.28
CA GLY A 105 -4.71 12.46 -3.87
C GLY A 105 -5.32 11.53 -2.83
N ALA A 106 -6.03 10.51 -3.30
CA ALA A 106 -6.45 9.40 -2.44
C ALA A 106 -5.28 8.41 -2.26
N PRO A 107 -5.00 7.95 -1.03
CA PRO A 107 -4.01 6.91 -0.82
C PRO A 107 -4.47 5.61 -1.50
N ALA A 108 -3.55 4.94 -2.18
CA ALA A 108 -3.82 3.70 -2.93
C ALA A 108 -3.08 2.51 -2.32
N VAL A 109 -3.64 1.31 -2.55
CA VAL A 109 -3.07 0.02 -2.14
C VAL A 109 -2.75 -0.85 -3.36
N PRO A 110 -1.74 -1.72 -3.33
CA PRO A 110 -0.90 -2.02 -2.19
C PRO A 110 0.11 -0.91 -1.89
N ALA A 111 0.45 -0.78 -0.60
CA ALA A 111 1.42 0.19 -0.12
C ALA A 111 2.33 -0.45 0.95
N LEU A 112 3.63 -0.33 0.74
CA LEU A 112 4.68 -0.73 1.67
C LEU A 112 5.17 0.51 2.40
N VAL A 113 5.08 0.50 3.72
CA VAL A 113 5.42 1.62 4.60
C VAL A 113 6.52 1.19 5.56
N ASP A 114 7.50 2.06 5.77
CA ASP A 114 8.50 1.93 6.83
C ASP A 114 7.91 2.50 8.12
N ARG A 115 7.63 1.64 9.10
CA ARG A 115 7.00 2.04 10.36
C ARG A 115 7.88 2.95 11.20
N TRP A 116 9.19 2.89 11.02
CA TRP A 116 10.12 3.70 11.81
C TRP A 116 10.17 5.14 11.34
N SER A 117 10.12 5.36 10.03
CA SER A 117 10.07 6.71 9.46
C SER A 117 8.65 7.20 9.21
N GLY A 118 7.66 6.30 9.22
CA GLY A 118 6.28 6.58 8.83
C GLY A 118 6.13 6.88 7.33
N ARG A 119 7.12 6.54 6.50
CA ARG A 119 7.15 6.91 5.07
C ARG A 119 6.80 5.72 4.19
N LEU A 120 6.12 6.02 3.09
CA LEU A 120 5.87 5.10 1.99
C LEU A 120 7.21 4.72 1.34
N VAL A 121 7.53 3.43 1.38
CA VAL A 121 8.66 2.83 0.67
C VAL A 121 8.30 2.67 -0.79
N SER A 122 7.19 1.99 -1.07
CA SER A 122 6.73 1.71 -2.43
C SER A 122 5.23 1.48 -2.46
N ASN A 123 4.58 1.89 -3.54
CA ASN A 123 3.22 1.48 -3.89
C ASN A 123 3.16 0.77 -5.26
N HIS A 124 4.32 0.33 -5.76
CA HIS A 124 4.45 -0.42 -7.00
C HIS A 124 4.60 -1.92 -6.71
N THR A 125 3.58 -2.70 -7.05
CA THR A 125 3.45 -4.12 -6.69
C THR A 125 4.67 -4.96 -7.04
N ALA A 126 5.26 -4.78 -8.24
CA ALA A 126 6.40 -5.59 -8.66
C ALA A 126 7.66 -5.30 -7.84
N ASP A 127 7.91 -4.03 -7.46
CA ASP A 127 9.05 -3.72 -6.59
C ASP A 127 8.86 -4.27 -5.18
N ILE A 128 7.61 -4.22 -4.67
CA ILE A 128 7.28 -4.80 -3.37
C ILE A 128 7.51 -6.32 -3.42
N LEU A 129 7.13 -7.01 -4.50
CA LEU A 129 7.38 -8.45 -4.66
C LEU A 129 8.88 -8.77 -4.73
N ASP A 130 9.67 -7.99 -5.46
CA ASP A 130 11.13 -8.15 -5.48
C ASP A 130 11.72 -7.99 -4.08
N ASP A 131 11.26 -6.98 -3.33
CA ASP A 131 11.76 -6.70 -1.99
C ASP A 131 11.33 -7.78 -0.97
N LEU A 132 10.13 -8.35 -1.14
CA LEU A 132 9.66 -9.50 -0.34
C LEU A 132 10.49 -10.75 -0.64
N THR A 133 10.76 -11.06 -1.91
CA THR A 133 11.45 -12.28 -2.33
C THR A 133 12.96 -12.23 -2.14
N GLY A 134 13.56 -11.04 -2.13
CA GLY A 134 14.98 -10.84 -1.83
C GLY A 134 15.20 -10.39 -0.38
N PRO A 135 15.44 -9.08 -0.17
CA PRO A 135 16.02 -8.56 1.06
C PRO A 135 15.21 -8.85 2.34
N LEU A 136 13.88 -9.00 2.26
CA LEU A 136 13.05 -9.34 3.43
C LEU A 136 13.01 -10.84 3.74
N SER A 137 13.10 -11.70 2.72
CA SER A 137 13.15 -13.17 2.91
C SER A 137 14.50 -13.63 3.44
N GLU A 138 15.59 -12.98 3.03
CA GLU A 138 16.94 -13.26 3.53
C GLU A 138 17.09 -13.06 5.05
N GLN A 139 16.17 -12.33 5.69
CA GLN A 139 16.20 -12.09 7.14
C GLN A 139 15.58 -13.20 7.97
N VAL A 140 14.77 -14.06 7.33
CA VAL A 140 13.96 -15.10 7.99
C VAL A 140 14.55 -16.50 7.74
N SER A 141 15.52 -16.62 6.82
CA SER A 141 16.33 -17.83 6.61
C SER A 141 17.44 -17.96 7.65
#